data_AF-A0A2S7DPP0-F1
#
_entry.id   AF-A0A2S7DPP0-F1
#
_cell.length_a   1.000
_cell.length_b   1.000
_cell.length_c   1.000
_cell.angle_alpha   90.00
_cell.angle_beta   90.00
_cell.angle_gamma   90.00
#
_symmetry.space_group_name_H-M   'P 1'
#
loop_
_entity.id
_entity.type
_entity.pdbx_description
1 polymer ?
#
loop_
_entity_poly.entity_id
_entity_poly.type
_entity_poly.pdbx_seq_one_letter_code
_entity_poly.pdbx_strand_id
1 'polypeptide(L)'
;MIDATTQAGLIAAGSTVQRYLGALPGAARAQADALWVGGRPPPVPDDGVLRAMGGIVSMRILNDPAQPLDPQQPLQRVEVPVRIVVRTASGSQQLVGTYRLQPRAGGQGWEIYSATLHPVLR
;
A
#
# COMPACT_ATOMS: atom_id res chain seq x y z
N MET A 1 15.93 17.96 11.07
CA MET A 1 14.52 18.36 10.98
C MET A 1 14.07 18.03 9.56
N ILE A 2 13.04 17.20 9.38
CA ILE A 2 12.50 16.91 8.05
C ILE A 2 11.76 18.18 7.59
N ASP A 3 11.98 18.67 6.37
CA ASP A 3 11.25 19.85 5.89
C ASP A 3 9.76 19.55 5.66
N ALA A 4 8.93 20.59 5.61
CA ALA A 4 7.48 20.47 5.51
C ALA A 4 7.00 19.82 4.21
N THR A 5 7.74 20.01 3.10
CA THR A 5 7.40 19.43 1.79
C THR A 5 7.64 17.93 1.80
N THR A 6 8.78 17.50 2.33
CA THR A 6 9.13 16.10 2.55
C THR A 6 8.10 15.43 3.46
N GLN A 7 7.73 16.07 4.58
CA GLN A 7 6.72 15.54 5.49
C GLN A 7 5.34 15.40 4.81
N ALA A 8 4.92 16.39 4.03
CA ALA A 8 3.67 16.32 3.28
C ALA A 8 3.68 15.17 2.25
N GLY A 9 4.83 14.96 1.58
CA GLY A 9 5.03 13.84 0.65
C GLY A 9 4.87 12.48 1.33
N LEU A 10 5.50 12.28 2.50
CA LEU A 10 5.40 11.04 3.28
C LEU A 10 3.96 10.76 3.75
N ILE A 11 3.23 11.79 4.21
CA ILE A 11 1.81 11.67 4.61
C ILE A 11 0.93 11.29 3.42
N ALA A 12 1.16 11.91 2.25
CA ALA A 12 0.40 11.61 1.04
C ALA A 12 0.66 10.18 0.52
N ALA A 13 1.88 9.67 0.65
CA ALA A 13 2.22 8.29 0.32
C ALA A 13 1.50 7.29 1.24
N GLY A 14 1.57 7.49 2.56
CA GLY A 14 0.84 6.65 3.52
C GLY A 14 -0.68 6.67 3.30
N SER A 15 -1.24 7.82 2.96
CA SER A 15 -2.65 7.98 2.62
C SER A 15 -3.04 7.22 1.34
N THR A 16 -2.13 7.12 0.37
CA THR A 16 -2.33 6.36 -0.88
C THR A 16 -2.41 4.85 -0.58
N VAL A 17 -1.52 4.33 0.27
CA VAL A 17 -1.55 2.93 0.71
C VAL A 17 -2.81 2.63 1.52
N GLN A 18 -3.21 3.52 2.43
CA GLN A 18 -4.47 3.37 3.18
C GLN A 18 -5.67 3.27 2.25
N ARG A 19 -5.74 4.11 1.21
CA ARG A 19 -6.82 4.09 0.21
C ARG A 19 -6.80 2.81 -0.62
N TYR A 20 -5.62 2.37 -1.06
CA TYR A 20 -5.44 1.13 -1.80
C TYR A 20 -5.97 -0.07 -1.01
N LEU A 21 -5.47 -0.25 0.22
CA LEU A 21 -5.86 -1.35 1.09
C LEU A 21 -7.34 -1.28 1.45
N GLY A 22 -7.86 -0.10 1.77
CA GLY A 22 -9.29 0.10 2.11
C GLY A 22 -10.25 -0.28 0.99
N ALA A 23 -9.81 -0.24 -0.27
CA ALA A 23 -10.64 -0.61 -1.43
C ALA A 23 -10.68 -2.12 -1.73
N LEU A 24 -9.74 -2.92 -1.20
CA LEU A 24 -9.62 -4.35 -1.53
C LEU A 24 -10.77 -5.24 -1.01
N PRO A 25 -11.34 -5.04 0.20
CA PRO A 25 -12.45 -5.84 0.68
C PRO A 25 -13.78 -5.60 -0.05
N GLY A 26 -13.89 -4.53 -0.85
CA GLY A 26 -15.13 -4.13 -1.53
C GLY A 26 -15.09 -4.33 -3.04
N ALA A 27 -16.14 -3.88 -3.73
CA ALA A 27 -16.24 -3.91 -5.19
C ALA A 27 -15.31 -2.90 -5.91
N ALA A 28 -14.57 -2.08 -5.17
CA ALA A 28 -13.73 -0.99 -5.69
C ALA A 28 -12.37 -1.46 -6.23
N ARG A 29 -12.29 -2.68 -6.76
CA ARG A 29 -11.03 -3.29 -7.20
C ARG A 29 -10.33 -2.50 -8.31
N ALA A 30 -11.09 -2.01 -9.28
CA ALA A 30 -10.56 -1.16 -10.35
C ALA A 30 -10.01 0.18 -9.80
N GLN A 31 -10.60 0.73 -8.74
CA GLN A 31 -10.10 1.95 -8.09
C GLN A 31 -8.80 1.67 -7.33
N ALA A 32 -8.69 0.49 -6.70
CA ALA A 32 -7.45 0.03 -6.08
C ALA A 32 -6.35 -0.14 -7.14
N ASP A 33 -6.69 -0.71 -8.29
CA ASP A 33 -5.73 -0.98 -9.38
C ASP A 33 -5.23 0.30 -10.04
N ALA A 34 -6.08 1.33 -10.15
CA ALA A 34 -5.70 2.65 -10.64
C ALA A 34 -4.67 3.39 -9.76
N LEU A 35 -4.37 2.89 -8.55
CA LEU A 35 -3.32 3.41 -7.68
C LEU A 35 -1.94 2.78 -7.98
N TRP A 36 -1.88 1.74 -8.81
CA TRP A 36 -0.62 1.17 -9.27
C TRP A 36 -0.07 1.90 -10.49
N VAL A 37 1.25 1.85 -10.68
CA VAL A 37 1.92 2.27 -11.92
C VAL A 37 1.26 1.58 -13.12
N GLY A 38 0.85 2.36 -14.12
CA GLY A 38 0.16 1.83 -15.30
C GLY A 38 -1.28 1.35 -15.03
N GLY A 39 -1.85 1.67 -13.86
CA GLY A 39 -3.25 1.39 -13.52
C GLY A 39 -3.58 -0.06 -13.24
N ARG A 40 -2.56 -0.91 -13.00
CA ARG A 40 -2.73 -2.31 -12.62
C ARG A 40 -1.55 -2.81 -11.79
N PRO A 41 -1.77 -3.74 -10.84
CA PRO A 41 -0.66 -4.40 -10.17
C PRO A 41 0.20 -5.21 -11.16
N PRO A 42 1.48 -5.45 -10.85
CA PRO A 42 2.34 -6.30 -11.68
C PRO A 42 1.79 -7.73 -11.77
N PRO A 43 2.13 -8.50 -12.84
CA PRO A 43 1.55 -9.83 -13.11
C PRO A 43 1.77 -10.87 -11.99
N VAL A 44 2.84 -10.72 -11.22
CA VAL A 44 3.06 -11.44 -9.97
C VAL A 44 3.05 -10.40 -8.86
N PRO A 45 1.88 -10.05 -8.31
CA PRO A 45 1.83 -9.09 -7.24
C PRO A 45 2.44 -9.73 -6.01
N ASP A 46 3.45 -9.10 -5.43
CA ASP A 46 4.00 -9.49 -4.14
C ASP A 46 2.98 -9.28 -2.98
N ASP A 47 1.85 -8.61 -3.26
CA ASP A 47 0.63 -8.57 -2.44
C ASP A 47 -0.47 -9.53 -2.89
N GLY A 48 -0.12 -10.45 -3.80
CA GLY A 48 -1.02 -11.42 -4.42
C GLY A 48 -1.78 -12.26 -3.40
N VAL A 49 -1.15 -12.56 -2.25
CA VAL A 49 -1.80 -13.26 -1.14
C VAL A 49 -3.03 -12.53 -0.62
N LEU A 50 -2.96 -11.22 -0.42
CA LEU A 50 -4.10 -10.42 0.03
C LEU A 50 -5.13 -10.28 -1.08
N ARG A 51 -4.65 -10.06 -2.30
CA ARG A 51 -5.51 -9.90 -3.49
C ARG A 51 -6.29 -11.18 -3.82
N ALA A 52 -5.73 -12.36 -3.55
CA ALA A 52 -6.40 -13.64 -3.77
C ALA A 52 -7.40 -14.01 -2.65
N MET A 53 -7.42 -13.29 -1.52
CA MET A 53 -8.37 -13.58 -0.44
C MET A 53 -9.80 -13.22 -0.85
N GLY A 54 -10.64 -14.24 -0.95
CA GLY A 54 -12.10 -14.08 -1.02
C GLY A 54 -12.74 -14.01 0.37
N GLY A 55 -13.99 -13.55 0.42
CA GLY A 55 -14.81 -13.60 1.64
C GLY A 55 -14.24 -12.79 2.81
N ILE A 56 -13.56 -11.68 2.53
CA ILE A 56 -13.09 -10.74 3.55
C ILE A 56 -14.31 -10.10 4.22
N VAL A 57 -14.49 -10.38 5.50
CA VAL A 57 -15.56 -9.80 6.33
C VAL A 57 -15.13 -8.44 6.89
N SER A 58 -13.88 -8.34 7.33
CA SER A 58 -13.30 -7.08 7.78
C SER A 58 -11.79 -7.08 7.64
N MET A 59 -11.22 -5.89 7.54
CA MET A 59 -9.79 -5.69 7.47
C MET A 59 -9.37 -4.54 8.38
N ARG A 60 -8.37 -4.78 9.22
CA ARG A 60 -7.69 -3.74 10.00
C ARG A 60 -6.34 -3.46 9.35
N ILE A 61 -6.10 -2.21 9.02
CA ILE A 61 -4.88 -1.73 8.40
C ILE A 61 -4.15 -0.86 9.43
N LEU A 62 -2.89 -1.17 9.67
CA LEU A 62 -1.99 -0.37 10.49
C LEU A 62 -0.78 -0.02 9.61
N ASN A 63 -0.65 1.25 9.25
CA ASN A 63 0.51 1.75 8.52
C ASN A 63 1.48 2.36 9.53
N ASP A 64 2.74 1.98 9.43
CA ASP A 64 3.80 2.73 10.09
C ASP A 64 4.09 4.01 9.28
N PRO A 65 4.79 5.00 9.87
CA PRO A 65 5.17 6.21 9.13
C PRO A 65 5.93 5.85 7.85
N ALA A 66 5.56 6.51 6.74
CA ALA A 66 6.28 6.36 5.49
C ALA A 66 7.74 6.81 5.65
N GLN A 67 8.64 6.11 4.97
CA GLN A 67 10.08 6.35 5.03
C GLN A 67 10.62 6.63 3.62
N PRO A 68 11.50 7.64 3.45
CA PRO A 68 12.16 7.85 2.18
C PRO A 68 13.16 6.72 1.90
N LEU A 69 13.10 6.14 0.70
CA LEU A 69 14.10 5.17 0.23
C LEU A 69 15.37 5.85 -0.29
N ASP A 70 15.24 7.11 -0.72
CA ASP A 70 16.32 7.96 -1.17
C ASP A 70 16.14 9.36 -0.56
N PRO A 71 17.17 9.94 0.09
CA PRO A 71 17.09 11.28 0.67
C PRO A 71 17.06 12.42 -0.37
N GLN A 72 16.98 12.13 -1.67
CA GLN A 72 16.82 13.15 -2.72
C GLN A 72 15.51 13.97 -2.59
N GLN A 73 15.61 15.25 -2.91
CA GLN A 73 14.47 16.16 -3.02
C GLN A 73 14.25 16.61 -4.46
N PRO A 74 12.99 16.57 -4.97
CA PRO A 74 11.80 16.03 -4.32
C PRO A 74 11.87 14.51 -4.12
N LEU A 75 11.15 13.99 -3.12
CA LEU A 75 11.11 12.55 -2.82
C LEU A 75 10.73 11.75 -4.07
N GLN A 76 11.61 10.85 -4.48
CA GLN A 76 11.38 10.01 -5.67
C GLN A 76 10.84 8.64 -5.32
N ARG A 77 11.25 8.09 -4.16
CA ARG A 77 10.85 6.75 -3.73
C ARG A 77 10.66 6.73 -2.22
N VAL A 78 9.55 6.14 -1.82
CA VAL A 78 9.17 5.98 -0.41
C VAL A 78 8.70 4.56 -0.18
N GLU A 79 8.85 4.12 1.05
CA GLU A 79 8.27 2.87 1.52
C GLU A 79 7.31 3.12 2.68
N VAL A 80 6.23 2.34 2.71
CA VAL A 80 5.20 2.40 3.75
C VAL A 80 5.07 1.00 4.33
N PRO A 81 5.64 0.75 5.51
CA PRO A 81 5.46 -0.51 6.20
C PRO A 81 4.00 -0.65 6.65
N VAL A 82 3.47 -1.86 6.54
CA VAL A 82 2.09 -2.17 6.88
C VAL A 82 1.97 -3.45 7.67
N ARG A 83 0.99 -3.46 8.57
CA ARG A 83 0.47 -4.64 9.26
C ARG A 83 -1.03 -4.71 9.03
N ILE A 84 -1.48 -5.82 8.49
CA ILE A 84 -2.87 -6.03 8.09
C ILE A 84 -3.40 -7.22 8.86
N VAL A 85 -4.57 -7.08 9.48
CA VAL A 85 -5.33 -8.21 10.02
C VAL A 85 -6.59 -8.37 9.19
N VAL A 86 -6.67 -9.47 8.47
CA VAL A 86 -7.81 -9.84 7.63
C VAL A 86 -8.66 -10.84 8.39
N ARG A 87 -9.97 -10.61 8.49
CA ARG A 87 -10.94 -11.58 8.98
C ARG A 87 -11.77 -12.08 7.83
N THR A 88 -11.79 -13.40 7.65
CA THR A 88 -12.64 -14.12 6.70
C THR A 88 -13.64 -14.99 7.46
N ALA A 89 -14.56 -15.63 6.75
CA ALA A 89 -15.44 -16.64 7.35
C ALA A 89 -14.66 -17.85 7.91
N SER A 90 -13.48 -18.14 7.36
CA SER A 90 -12.64 -19.28 7.76
C SER A 90 -11.67 -18.98 8.89
N GLY A 91 -11.45 -17.71 9.26
CA GLY A 91 -10.55 -17.35 10.35
C GLY A 91 -9.99 -15.93 10.25
N SER A 92 -8.90 -15.70 10.97
CA SER A 92 -8.16 -14.43 10.90
C SER A 92 -6.73 -14.68 10.47
N GLN A 93 -6.25 -13.92 9.49
CA GLN A 93 -4.88 -13.97 9.02
C GLN A 93 -4.23 -12.60 9.23
N GLN A 94 -2.98 -12.60 9.70
CA GLN A 94 -2.18 -11.39 9.76
C GLN A 94 -1.14 -11.42 8.64
N LEU A 95 -1.02 -10.28 7.97
CA LEU A 95 -0.02 -10.03 6.93
C LEU A 95 0.86 -8.87 7.38
N VAL A 96 2.15 -8.94 7.05
CA VAL A 96 3.10 -7.86 7.25
C VAL A 96 3.90 -7.65 5.98
N GLY A 97 4.32 -6.41 5.76
CA GLY A 97 5.23 -6.10 4.67
C GLY A 97 5.24 -4.62 4.36
N THR A 98 5.51 -4.27 3.11
CA THR A 98 5.84 -2.90 2.72
C THR A 98 5.30 -2.58 1.34
N TYR A 99 4.70 -1.40 1.20
CA TYR A 99 4.34 -0.84 -0.10
C TYR A 99 5.36 0.21 -0.51
N ARG A 100 5.84 0.14 -1.76
CA ARG A 100 6.78 1.11 -2.31
C ARG A 100 6.08 1.98 -3.33
N LEU A 101 6.27 3.29 -3.19
CA LEU A 101 5.59 4.29 -3.99
C LEU A 101 6.58 5.24 -4.64
N GLN A 102 6.17 5.75 -5.80
CA GLN A 102 6.82 6.84 -6.52
C GLN A 102 5.81 7.95 -6.82
N PRO A 103 6.24 9.19 -7.08
CA PRO A 103 5.37 10.23 -7.61
C PRO A 103 4.73 9.79 -8.92
N ARG A 104 3.44 10.11 -9.11
CA ARG A 104 2.74 9.80 -10.36
C ARG A 104 3.31 10.62 -11.52
N ALA A 105 3.58 9.94 -12.64
CA ALA A 105 4.02 10.61 -13.86
C ALA A 105 2.95 11.61 -14.36
N GLY A 106 3.35 12.86 -14.60
CA GLY A 106 2.50 13.90 -15.20
C GLY A 106 1.37 14.43 -14.32
N GLY A 107 1.37 14.16 -13.02
CA GLY A 107 0.31 14.61 -12.12
C GLY A 107 0.75 14.79 -10.67
N GLN A 108 -0.21 15.09 -9.81
CA GLN A 108 0.00 15.13 -8.37
C GLN A 108 -0.39 13.79 -7.73
N GLY A 109 0.36 13.38 -6.71
CA GLY A 109 0.08 12.20 -5.91
C GLY A 109 1.11 11.08 -6.08
N TRP A 110 0.80 9.95 -5.47
CA TRP A 110 1.67 8.78 -5.41
C TRP A 110 1.03 7.59 -6.09
N GLU A 111 1.86 6.71 -6.62
CA GLU A 111 1.45 5.44 -7.19
C GLU A 111 2.32 4.30 -6.67
N ILE A 112 1.72 3.13 -6.53
CA ILE A 112 2.38 1.92 -6.04
C ILE A 112 3.10 1.27 -7.22
N TYR A 113 4.40 1.04 -7.09
CA TYR A 113 5.18 0.32 -8.10
C TYR A 113 5.61 -1.07 -7.65
N SER A 114 5.63 -1.32 -6.33
CA SER A 114 6.00 -2.61 -5.74
C SER A 114 5.36 -2.75 -4.38
N ALA A 115 5.11 -3.99 -3.97
CA ALA A 115 4.74 -4.33 -2.60
C ALA A 115 5.59 -5.51 -2.14
N THR A 116 5.53 -5.84 -0.86
CA THR A 116 5.85 -7.16 -0.32
C THR A 116 4.83 -7.42 0.77
N LEU A 117 4.20 -8.60 0.79
CA LEU A 117 3.30 -9.00 1.86
C LEU A 117 3.44 -10.49 2.13
N HIS A 118 3.64 -10.82 3.39
CA HIS A 118 3.81 -12.19 3.83
C HIS A 118 2.85 -12.51 4.98
N PRO A 119 2.26 -13.72 5.00
CA PRO A 119 1.56 -14.22 6.17
C PRO A 119 2.53 -14.34 7.33
N VAL A 120 2.09 -13.97 8.52
CA VAL A 120 2.78 -14.33 9.76
C VAL A 120 2.04 -15.47 10.44
N LEU A 121 2.78 -16.54 10.73
CA LEU A 121 2.32 -17.61 11.59
C LEU A 121 2.23 -17.05 13.02
N ARG A 122 1.13 -17.37 13.70
CA ARG A 122 0.96 -17.10 15.13
C ARG A 122 1.30 -18.33 15.92
#